data_AF-A0A4R6SYY9-F1
#
_entry.id   AF-A0A4R6SYY9-F1
#
_cell.length_a   1.000
_cell.length_b   1.000
_cell.length_c   1.000
_cell.angle_alpha   90.00
_cell.angle_beta   90.00
_cell.angle_gamma   90.00
#
_symmetry.space_group_name_H-M   'P 1'
#
loop_
_entity.id
_entity.type
_entity.pdbx_description
1 polymer ?
#
loop_
_entity_poly.entity_id
_entity_poly.type
_entity_poly.pdbx_seq_one_letter_code
_entity_poly.pdbx_strand_id
1 'polypeptide(L)'
;MMKSKQILKYYRVDRYDTTIIEISIDDFKEAKKNKDQKSPYRVYAGLILALENAKADALTFINELVRKGEDGLPELLQYRIDHYEDLNINLIEANIRKIEDALMIDPNYQWQPYRIKSN
;
A
#
# COMPACT_ATOMS: atom_id res chain seq x y z
N MET A 1 2.24 5.98 -56.18
CA MET A 1 1.94 5.44 -54.83
C MET A 1 2.79 6.20 -53.81
N MET A 2 2.24 7.21 -53.12
CA MET A 2 2.96 7.87 -52.03
C MET A 2 3.00 6.89 -50.85
N LYS A 3 4.19 6.41 -50.48
CA LYS A 3 4.38 5.75 -49.19
C LYS A 3 4.00 6.78 -48.13
N SER A 4 2.96 6.50 -47.34
CA SER A 4 2.64 7.30 -46.17
C SER A 4 3.91 7.35 -45.32
N LYS A 5 4.46 8.55 -45.13
CA LYS A 5 5.55 8.78 -44.17
C LYS A 5 4.95 8.42 -42.82
N GLN A 6 5.32 7.26 -42.27
CA GLN A 6 4.93 6.87 -40.93
C GLN A 6 5.47 7.95 -39.98
N ILE A 7 4.58 8.78 -39.44
CA ILE A 7 4.95 9.79 -38.46
C ILE A 7 5.35 9.01 -37.21
N LEU A 8 6.65 9.03 -36.90
CA LEU A 8 7.17 8.50 -35.65
C LEU A 8 6.61 9.35 -34.51
N LYS A 9 5.78 8.72 -33.67
CA LYS A 9 5.27 9.28 -32.44
C LYS A 9 6.08 8.80 -31.25
N TYR A 10 6.27 9.69 -30.28
CA TYR A 10 7.02 9.44 -29.07
C TYR A 10 6.10 9.53 -27.87
N TYR A 11 6.40 8.74 -26.85
CA TYR A 11 5.53 8.61 -25.69
C TYR A 11 6.36 8.66 -24.41
N ARG A 12 5.79 9.26 -23.39
CA ARG A 12 6.26 9.25 -22.01
C ARG A 12 5.38 8.33 -21.18
N VAL A 13 6.01 7.59 -20.28
CA VAL A 13 5.36 6.78 -19.26
C VAL A 13 5.94 7.17 -17.91
N ASP A 14 5.09 7.60 -16.99
CA ASP A 14 5.51 7.95 -15.64
C ASP A 14 5.77 6.67 -14.84
N ARG A 15 6.78 6.71 -13.95
CA ARG A 15 7.24 5.52 -13.25
C ARG A 15 6.13 4.96 -12.36
N TYR A 16 5.92 3.66 -12.45
CA TYR A 16 4.86 2.93 -11.72
C TYR A 16 3.42 3.31 -12.10
N ASP A 17 3.24 4.12 -13.15
CA ASP A 17 1.94 4.46 -13.71
C ASP A 17 1.70 3.64 -15.00
N THR A 18 0.43 3.54 -15.39
CA THR A 18 0.01 2.99 -16.69
C THR A 18 -0.36 4.08 -17.70
N THR A 19 -0.35 5.35 -17.26
CA THR A 19 -0.66 6.50 -18.10
C THR A 19 0.42 6.73 -19.17
N ILE A 20 -0.03 6.91 -20.42
CA ILE A 20 0.82 7.18 -21.57
C ILE A 20 0.52 8.55 -22.12
N ILE A 21 1.55 9.37 -22.28
CA ILE A 21 1.45 10.74 -22.76
C ILE A 21 2.24 10.83 -24.07
N GLU A 22 1.60 11.24 -25.17
CA GLU A 22 2.31 11.55 -26.42
C GLU A 22 3.15 12.82 -26.20
N ILE A 23 4.42 12.78 -26.61
CA ILE A 23 5.38 13.88 -26.45
C ILE A 23 6.03 14.25 -27.77
N SER A 24 6.59 15.46 -27.84
CA SER A 24 7.31 15.90 -29.04
C SER A 24 8.64 15.16 -29.22
N ILE A 25 9.20 15.23 -30.44
CA ILE A 25 10.53 14.67 -30.72
C ILE A 25 11.63 15.41 -29.95
N ASP A 26 11.43 16.69 -29.63
CA ASP A 26 12.41 17.49 -28.91
C ASP A 26 12.44 17.09 -27.43
N ASP A 27 11.26 16.94 -26.81
CA ASP A 27 11.13 16.41 -25.45
C ASP A 27 11.70 14.97 -25.35
N PHE A 28 11.45 14.15 -26.37
CA PHE A 28 11.99 12.79 -26.42
C PHE A 28 13.52 12.79 -26.46
N LYS A 29 14.13 13.65 -27.27
CA LYS A 29 15.59 13.79 -27.37
C LYS A 29 16.19 14.33 -26.09
N GLU A 30 15.55 15.31 -25.46
CA GLU A 30 15.98 15.88 -24.19
C GLU A 30 15.97 14.83 -23.08
N ALA A 31 14.86 14.08 -22.95
CA ALA A 31 14.75 12.98 -22.01
C ALA A 31 15.80 11.87 -22.25
N LYS A 32 16.19 11.61 -23.51
CA LYS A 32 17.27 10.65 -23.83
C LYS A 32 18.67 11.15 -23.48
N LYS A 33 18.91 12.46 -23.45
CA LYS A 33 20.18 13.05 -23.01
C LYS A 33 20.35 12.94 -21.49
N ASN A 34 19.25 13.12 -20.76
CA ASN A 34 19.19 12.97 -19.31
C ASN A 34 19.11 11.48 -18.93
N LYS A 35 20.23 10.76 -19.07
CA LYS A 35 20.36 9.31 -18.78
C LYS A 35 20.33 8.96 -17.28
N ASP A 36 20.03 9.90 -16.41
CA ASP A 36 20.01 9.63 -14.97
C ASP A 36 18.96 8.57 -14.65
N GLN A 37 19.41 7.50 -14.00
CA GLN A 37 18.60 6.33 -13.62
C GLN A 37 17.44 6.65 -12.65
N LYS A 38 17.35 7.92 -12.20
CA LYS A 38 16.32 8.44 -11.31
C LYS A 38 15.27 9.31 -12.01
N SER A 39 15.20 9.32 -13.35
CA SER A 39 14.10 10.01 -14.03
C SER A 39 12.73 9.52 -13.52
N PRO A 40 11.79 10.43 -13.20
CA PRO A 40 10.45 10.06 -12.76
C PRO A 40 9.61 9.44 -13.89
N TYR A 41 10.10 9.46 -15.13
CA TYR A 41 9.45 8.90 -16.30
C TYR A 41 10.45 8.28 -17.27
N ARG A 42 9.94 7.44 -18.17
CA ARG A 42 10.69 6.86 -19.30
C ARG A 42 10.05 7.28 -20.62
N VAL A 43 10.86 7.34 -21.68
CA VAL A 43 10.40 7.73 -23.01
C VAL A 43 10.64 6.63 -24.04
N TYR A 44 9.65 6.43 -24.91
CA TYR A 44 9.58 5.33 -25.87
C TYR A 44 9.22 5.84 -27.27
N ALA A 45 9.81 5.21 -28.30
CA ALA A 45 9.45 5.44 -29.69
C ALA A 45 8.41 4.40 -30.10
N GLY A 46 7.16 4.82 -30.25
CA GLY A 46 6.03 3.93 -30.57
C GLY A 46 5.16 3.56 -29.37
N LEU A 47 3.85 3.45 -29.65
CA LEU A 47 2.81 3.26 -28.64
C LEU A 47 2.86 1.86 -28.03
N ILE A 48 3.07 0.83 -28.85
CA ILE A 48 3.10 -0.57 -28.39
C ILE A 48 4.21 -0.76 -27.35
N LEU A 49 5.41 -0.25 -27.65
CA LEU A 49 6.54 -0.33 -26.73
C LEU A 49 6.27 0.42 -25.42
N ALA A 50 5.63 1.60 -25.50
CA ALA A 50 5.24 2.35 -24.31
C ALA A 50 4.23 1.57 -23.45
N LEU A 51 3.20 0.96 -24.07
CA LEU A 51 2.19 0.13 -23.39
C LEU A 51 2.80 -1.09 -22.70
N GLU A 52 3.68 -1.81 -23.39
CA GLU A 52 4.35 -3.00 -22.85
C GLU A 52 5.17 -2.65 -21.61
N ASN A 53 5.93 -1.55 -21.67
CA ASN A 53 6.75 -1.12 -20.56
C ASN A 53 5.93 -0.54 -19.40
N ALA A 54 4.87 0.23 -19.69
CA ALA A 54 3.96 0.74 -18.67
C ALA A 54 3.33 -0.41 -17.87
N LYS A 55 2.86 -1.45 -18.56
CA LYS A 55 2.32 -2.65 -17.93
C LYS A 55 3.38 -3.37 -17.09
N ALA A 56 4.59 -3.54 -17.61
CA ALA A 56 5.67 -4.22 -16.91
C ALA A 56 6.09 -3.48 -15.63
N ASP A 57 6.32 -2.16 -15.72
CA ASP A 57 6.74 -1.34 -14.58
C ASP A 57 5.65 -1.27 -13.50
N ALA A 58 4.36 -1.16 -13.88
CA ALA A 58 3.25 -1.20 -12.94
C ALA A 58 3.15 -2.56 -12.23
N LEU A 59 3.34 -3.67 -12.96
CA LEU A 59 3.34 -5.02 -12.36
C LEU A 59 4.51 -5.20 -11.38
N THR A 60 5.70 -4.72 -11.72
CA THR A 60 6.85 -4.71 -10.81
C THR A 60 6.52 -3.95 -9.53
N PHE A 61 5.90 -2.78 -9.62
CA PHE A 61 5.52 -2.00 -8.44
C PHE A 61 4.48 -2.70 -7.57
N ILE A 62 3.47 -3.34 -8.17
CA ILE A 62 2.49 -4.14 -7.44
C ILE A 62 3.20 -5.26 -6.65
N ASN A 63 4.13 -5.97 -7.28
CA ASN A 63 4.90 -7.02 -6.61
C ASN A 63 5.78 -6.46 -5.47
N GLU A 64 6.35 -5.27 -5.64
CA GLU A 64 7.08 -4.58 -4.55
C GLU A 64 6.16 -4.23 -3.38
N LEU A 65 4.94 -3.76 -3.63
CA LEU A 65 3.96 -3.46 -2.59
C LEU A 65 3.49 -4.72 -1.85
N VAL A 66 3.24 -5.81 -2.59
CA VAL A 66 2.90 -7.11 -2.01
C VAL A 66 4.02 -7.56 -1.08
N ARG A 67 5.26 -7.53 -1.55
CA ARG A 67 6.42 -7.93 -0.73
C ARG A 67 6.57 -7.07 0.52
N LYS A 68 6.38 -5.75 0.42
CA LYS A 68 6.39 -4.86 1.61
C LYS A 68 5.30 -5.23 2.63
N GLY A 69 4.11 -5.61 2.16
CA GLY A 69 3.05 -6.11 3.01
C GLY A 69 3.40 -7.42 3.70
N GLU A 70 3.99 -8.36 2.95
CA GLU A 70 4.46 -9.65 3.46
C GLU A 70 5.61 -9.48 4.47
N ASP A 71 6.57 -8.59 4.18
CA ASP A 71 7.72 -8.30 5.05
C ASP A 71 7.27 -7.59 6.35
N GLY A 72 6.22 -6.76 6.30
CA GLY A 72 5.68 -6.06 7.46
C GLY A 72 4.77 -6.92 8.36
N LEU A 73 4.20 -8.01 7.83
CA LEU A 73 3.30 -8.87 8.59
C LEU A 73 3.99 -9.51 9.82
N PRO A 74 5.19 -10.10 9.72
CA PRO A 74 5.93 -10.62 10.88
C PRO A 74 6.17 -9.57 11.96
N GLU A 75 6.54 -8.34 11.59
CA GLU A 75 6.77 -7.25 12.54
C GLU A 75 5.49 -6.88 13.28
N LEU A 76 4.37 -6.77 12.57
CA LEU A 76 3.06 -6.52 13.18
C LEU A 76 2.64 -7.66 14.12
N LEU A 77 2.83 -8.91 13.71
CA LEU A 77 2.52 -10.08 14.53
C LEU A 77 3.39 -10.10 15.80
N GLN A 78 4.68 -9.80 15.67
CA GLN A 78 5.60 -9.71 16.81
C GLN A 78 5.19 -8.59 17.76
N TYR A 79 4.91 -7.39 17.25
CA TYR A 79 4.40 -6.28 18.06
C TYR A 79 3.15 -6.68 18.85
N ARG A 80 2.19 -7.36 18.20
CA ARG A 80 0.98 -7.84 18.86
C ARG A 80 1.27 -8.86 19.96
N ILE A 81 2.23 -9.76 19.76
CA ILE A 81 2.66 -10.74 20.78
C ILE A 81 3.31 -10.02 21.95
N ASP A 82 4.27 -9.14 21.68
CA ASP A 82 5.06 -8.43 22.69
C ASP A 82 4.19 -7.51 23.56
N HIS A 83 3.11 -6.96 23.00
CA HIS A 83 2.22 -6.01 23.67
C HIS A 83 0.86 -6.63 24.03
N TYR A 84 0.71 -7.95 23.95
CA TYR A 84 -0.57 -8.63 24.19
C TYR A 84 -1.05 -8.45 25.64
N GLU A 85 -0.14 -8.53 26.61
CA GLU A 85 -0.47 -8.32 28.03
C GLU A 85 -0.88 -6.87 28.30
N ASP A 86 -0.18 -5.90 27.71
CA ASP A 86 -0.50 -4.48 27.89
C ASP A 86 -1.81 -4.06 27.24
N LEU A 87 -2.04 -4.49 25.98
CA LEU A 87 -3.23 -4.11 25.24
C LEU A 87 -4.49 -4.90 25.66
N ASN A 88 -4.32 -6.16 26.06
CA ASN A 88 -5.47 -7.05 26.27
C ASN A 88 -5.70 -7.41 27.75
N ILE A 89 -4.68 -7.45 28.61
CA ILE A 89 -4.87 -7.70 30.04
C ILE A 89 -4.98 -6.38 30.79
N ASN A 90 -4.02 -5.47 30.66
CA ASN A 90 -4.03 -4.23 31.47
C ASN A 90 -5.20 -3.29 31.14
N LEU A 91 -5.57 -3.16 29.87
CA LEU A 91 -6.70 -2.33 29.44
C LEU A 91 -8.06 -2.94 29.80
N ILE A 92 -8.22 -4.25 29.65
CA ILE A 92 -9.45 -4.95 30.05
C ILE A 92 -9.57 -4.95 31.57
N GLU A 93 -8.52 -5.31 32.30
CA GLU A 93 -8.47 -5.28 33.77
C GLU A 93 -8.74 -3.87 34.30
N ALA A 94 -8.12 -2.82 33.75
CA ALA A 94 -8.38 -1.44 34.16
C ALA A 94 -9.83 -1.02 33.92
N ASN A 95 -10.45 -1.48 32.82
CA ASN A 95 -11.86 -1.21 32.55
C ASN A 95 -12.80 -2.04 33.44
N ILE A 96 -12.46 -3.30 33.75
CA ILE A 96 -13.20 -4.13 34.72
C ILE A 96 -13.18 -3.44 36.08
N ARG A 97 -12.00 -3.01 36.58
CA ARG A 97 -11.88 -2.32 37.86
C ARG A 97 -12.71 -1.04 37.93
N LYS A 98 -12.71 -0.23 36.87
CA LYS A 98 -13.58 0.96 36.79
C LYS A 98 -15.06 0.62 36.91
N ILE A 99 -15.49 -0.48 36.30
CA ILE A 99 -16.88 -0.94 36.39
C ILE A 99 -17.16 -1.49 37.80
N GLU A 100 -16.27 -2.29 38.36
CA GLU A 100 -16.38 -2.80 39.74
C GLU A 100 -16.48 -1.66 40.75
N ASP A 101 -15.63 -0.64 40.65
CA ASP A 101 -15.67 0.56 41.51
C ASP A 101 -17.01 1.29 41.38
N ALA A 102 -17.53 1.46 40.16
CA ALA A 102 -18.82 2.10 39.92
C ALA A 102 -19.99 1.28 40.51
N LEU A 103 -19.94 -0.04 40.38
CA LEU A 103 -20.95 -0.95 40.92
C LEU A 103 -20.89 -1.03 42.45
N MET A 104 -19.71 -0.90 43.06
CA MET A 104 -19.56 -0.86 44.52
C MET A 104 -20.15 0.39 45.17
N ILE A 105 -20.23 1.50 44.42
CA ILE A 105 -20.79 2.77 44.91
C ILE A 105 -22.31 2.83 44.66
N ASP A 106 -22.86 1.98 43.78
CA ASP A 106 -24.29 1.93 43.50
C ASP A 106 -25.04 1.18 44.63
N PRO A 107 -25.90 1.87 45.42
CA PRO A 107 -26.65 1.26 46.51
C PRO A 107 -27.71 0.24 46.05
N ASN A 108 -28.02 0.18 44.75
CA ASN A 108 -28.95 -0.78 44.17
C ASN A 108 -28.24 -1.99 43.55
N TYR A 109 -26.91 -2.03 43.54
CA TYR A 109 -26.17 -3.13 42.94
C TYR A 109 -26.23 -4.40 43.78
N GLN A 110 -26.63 -5.51 43.17
CA GLN A 110 -26.53 -6.85 43.74
C GLN A 110 -25.66 -7.73 42.85
N TRP A 111 -24.46 -8.08 43.32
CA TRP A 111 -23.57 -8.97 42.60
C TRP A 111 -24.20 -10.36 42.43
N GLN A 112 -24.28 -10.84 41.19
CA GLN A 112 -24.68 -12.22 40.89
C GLN A 112 -23.51 -12.94 40.21
N PRO A 113 -23.00 -14.05 40.77
CA PRO A 113 -21.91 -14.79 40.15
C PRO A 113 -22.33 -15.29 38.77
N TYR A 114 -21.50 -15.04 37.76
CA TYR A 114 -21.67 -15.66 36.44
C TYR A 114 -21.48 -17.19 36.58
N ARG A 115 -22.58 -17.94 36.58
CA ARG A 115 -22.54 -19.40 36.49
C ARG A 115 -22.57 -19.79 35.01
N ILE A 116 -21.42 -20.21 34.49
CA ILE A 116 -21.42 -21.04 33.28
C ILE A 116 -22.21 -22.30 33.64
N LYS A 117 -23.38 -22.48 33.03
CA LYS A 117 -24.12 -23.74 33.17
C LYS A 117 -23.30 -24.81 32.43
N SER A 118 -22.76 -25.76 33.18
CA SER A 118 -22.26 -27.01 32.62
C SER A 118 -23.45 -27.75 32.02
N ASN A 119 -23.45 -27.94 30.70
CA ASN A 119 -24.31 -28.91 30.03
C ASN A 119 -23.71 -30.31 30.13
#